data_AF-A0A926RVU9-F1
#
_entry.id   AF-A0A926RVU9-F1
#
_cell.length_a   1.000
_cell.length_b   1.000
_cell.length_c   1.000
_cell.angle_alpha   90.00
_cell.angle_beta   90.00
_cell.angle_gamma   90.00
#
_symmetry.space_group_name_H-M   'P 1'
#
loop_
_entity.id
_entity.type
_entity.pdbx_description
1 polymer ?
#
loop_
_entity_poly.entity_id
_entity_poly.type
_entity_poly.pdbx_seq_one_letter_code
_entity_poly.pdbx_strand_id
1 'polypeptide(L)'
;MHLHRKRFIPIGYLLLSIIVLVACENPLTWISQTPNQTVSDDPFDQMAYEKNKELRLEKQELTGYAKDLSIQIDSPMYKEFAANSTVLVSGKIGKHKQLSQRHLWIKVEKKTDLIEDMPMQFNYYLPINSADFSKKIHLFAGIGEYQLTLLVSGENKEEYYPLSTTHVINVNPAIKRDISYSFEAIENGLKLHTPHAGIEEQEGVFQLNGVTNTDELLIETRKGNQKWQQVLRVKNKTFRVDIPLLFGEGKHDIKVMLPDSSKKNYYLDGASFIVDNRSTAVRNPIRFTALYQQRGVHLTKPIAGGELASDNLPFEGTIDPDGKKARETEYMIVQTVKGKDKATYFIPVRDFAFTGEIPFRFGAGQYDVLLFVPEITDENRDFFRFFTVASFQIESKKQEDLRDLLPSRGIPSDNEKIIALGKKITPDKTTDYDKAKAIYQYVAQNMKYDMKKLRHNTFAWDDGALKSLERQSGVCQDFVFLAIALLRAEGIPARFVEGEAGNQQHAWIEARIDNRWLTMDPTWGSGYITHHGTFVRRYDAKYFDPPATQFKQTHKRNGLMY
;
A
#
# COMPACT_ATOMS: atom_id res chain seq x y z
N MET A 1 -36.35 60.36 -46.96
CA MET A 1 -36.15 61.67 -47.58
C MET A 1 -34.88 62.28 -46.98
N HIS A 2 -33.93 62.62 -47.85
CA HIS A 2 -32.71 63.43 -47.66
C HIS A 2 -31.57 63.02 -46.72
N LEU A 3 -30.50 62.57 -47.41
CA LEU A 3 -29.08 62.71 -47.08
C LEU A 3 -28.69 64.15 -46.70
N HIS A 4 -27.73 64.34 -45.78
CA HIS A 4 -26.36 64.71 -46.18
C HIS A 4 -25.30 64.77 -45.04
N ARG A 5 -24.18 64.09 -45.35
CA ARG A 5 -22.75 64.47 -45.19
C ARG A 5 -22.13 64.79 -43.81
N LYS A 6 -21.25 63.84 -43.45
CA LYS A 6 -20.03 63.91 -42.64
C LYS A 6 -19.24 65.23 -42.71
N ARG A 7 -18.65 65.62 -41.58
CA ARG A 7 -17.27 66.14 -41.49
C ARG A 7 -16.58 65.63 -40.23
N PHE A 8 -15.37 65.12 -40.44
CA PHE A 8 -14.40 64.61 -39.48
C PHE A 8 -13.76 65.75 -38.67
N ILE A 9 -13.51 65.51 -37.38
CA ILE A 9 -12.54 66.23 -36.54
C ILE A 9 -11.78 65.13 -35.74
N PRO A 10 -10.44 65.10 -35.72
CA PRO A 10 -9.70 64.08 -35.01
C PRO A 10 -9.59 64.47 -33.53
N ILE A 11 -10.23 63.70 -32.64
CA ILE A 11 -9.98 63.80 -31.20
C ILE A 11 -8.93 62.75 -30.87
N GLY A 12 -7.77 63.23 -30.42
CA GLY A 12 -6.67 62.38 -29.98
C GLY A 12 -7.13 61.44 -28.86
N TYR A 13 -6.85 60.15 -29.05
CA TYR A 13 -6.96 59.18 -27.98
C TYR A 13 -5.87 59.47 -26.95
N LEU A 14 -6.26 60.19 -25.89
CA LEU A 14 -5.54 60.16 -24.63
C LEU A 14 -5.65 58.72 -24.11
N LEU A 15 -4.55 57.97 -24.19
CA LEU A 15 -4.39 56.69 -23.50
C LEU A 15 -4.45 57.01 -21.99
N LEU A 16 -5.66 56.90 -21.42
CA LEU A 16 -5.84 56.85 -19.99
C LEU A 16 -5.29 55.49 -19.54
N SER A 17 -4.03 55.46 -19.16
CA SER A 17 -3.44 54.37 -18.39
C SER A 17 -4.23 54.26 -17.10
N ILE A 18 -5.18 53.33 -17.06
CA ILE A 18 -5.78 52.85 -15.82
C ILE A 18 -4.66 52.13 -15.07
N ILE A 19 -3.94 52.89 -14.26
CA ILE A 19 -3.14 52.38 -13.17
C ILE A 19 -4.16 51.79 -12.20
N VAL A 20 -4.39 50.49 -12.29
CA VAL A 20 -4.97 49.74 -11.18
C VAL A 20 -3.92 49.79 -10.08
N LEU A 21 -4.06 50.77 -9.18
CA LEU A 21 -3.47 50.74 -7.85
C LEU A 21 -4.06 49.53 -7.14
N VAL A 22 -3.46 48.36 -7.37
CA VAL A 22 -3.51 47.30 -6.38
C VAL A 22 -2.84 47.90 -5.17
N ALA A 23 -3.63 48.23 -4.15
CA ALA A 23 -3.11 48.55 -2.85
C ALA A 23 -2.31 47.33 -2.37
N CYS A 24 -1.00 47.36 -2.57
CA CYS A 24 -0.09 46.48 -1.87
C CYS A 24 -0.29 46.78 -0.39
N GLU A 25 -0.93 45.88 0.34
CA GLU A 25 -0.79 45.83 1.79
C GLU A 25 0.71 45.71 2.08
N ASN A 26 1.28 46.75 2.67
CA ASN A 26 2.69 46.79 3.05
C ASN A 26 2.98 45.60 3.98
N PRO A 27 3.97 44.73 3.71
CA PRO A 27 4.29 43.56 4.53
C PRO A 27 4.88 43.88 5.93
N LEU A 28 4.78 45.13 6.38
CA LEU A 28 5.40 45.69 7.58
C LEU A 28 4.46 45.74 8.80
N THR A 29 3.30 45.09 8.78
CA THR A 29 2.27 45.23 9.82
C THR A 29 2.49 44.44 11.11
N TRP A 30 3.46 43.52 11.19
CA TRP A 30 3.52 42.56 12.33
C TRP A 30 4.68 42.76 13.32
N ILE A 31 5.41 43.88 13.23
CA ILE A 31 6.20 44.43 14.36
C ILE A 31 5.91 45.93 14.40
N SER A 32 5.13 46.36 15.39
CA SER A 32 4.77 47.77 15.63
C SER A 32 6.03 48.63 15.80
N GLN A 33 6.45 49.29 14.72
CA GLN A 33 7.44 50.36 14.76
C GLN A 33 6.74 51.70 14.57
N THR A 34 5.93 52.09 15.55
CA THR A 34 5.67 53.48 16.00
C THR A 34 4.50 53.48 17.00
N PRO A 35 4.43 54.43 17.96
CA PRO A 35 3.42 54.45 19.03
C PRO A 35 1.95 54.70 18.58
N ASN A 36 1.64 54.73 17.29
CA ASN A 36 0.40 55.32 16.79
C ASN A 36 -0.30 54.55 15.64
N GLN A 37 -0.15 53.23 15.54
CA GLN A 37 -1.00 52.38 14.70
C GLN A 37 -1.83 51.41 15.54
N THR A 38 -3.09 51.23 15.12
CA THR A 38 -4.08 50.32 15.73
C THR A 38 -3.58 48.88 15.70
N VAL A 39 -3.38 48.30 16.88
CA VAL A 39 -3.09 46.87 17.06
C VAL A 39 -4.31 46.07 16.60
N SER A 40 -4.08 44.93 15.94
CA SER A 40 -5.09 43.96 15.56
C SER A 40 -6.00 43.57 16.75
N ASP A 41 -7.26 43.26 16.46
CA ASP A 41 -8.21 42.74 17.47
C ASP A 41 -7.92 41.28 17.87
N ASP A 42 -6.95 40.62 17.21
CA ASP A 42 -6.51 39.27 17.60
C ASP A 42 -5.84 39.32 19.01
N PRO A 43 -6.33 38.53 19.98
CA PRO A 43 -5.79 38.54 21.34
C PRO A 43 -4.29 38.22 21.42
N PHE A 44 -3.76 37.37 20.54
CA PHE A 44 -2.35 37.01 20.54
C PHE A 44 -1.46 38.07 19.91
N ASP A 45 -1.99 38.84 18.95
CA ASP A 45 -1.32 40.06 18.46
C ASP A 45 -1.19 41.09 19.59
N GLN A 46 -2.24 41.30 20.39
CA GLN A 46 -2.21 42.18 21.56
C GLN A 46 -1.22 41.68 22.63
N MET A 47 -1.23 40.38 22.93
CA MET A 47 -0.27 39.79 23.87
C MET A 47 1.19 39.94 23.38
N ALA A 48 1.46 39.70 22.10
CA ALA A 48 2.79 39.87 21.54
C ALA A 48 3.22 41.36 21.60
N TYR A 49 2.29 42.28 21.31
CA TYR A 49 2.52 43.71 21.40
C TYR A 49 2.88 44.17 22.82
N GLU A 50 2.07 43.79 23.82
CA GLU A 50 2.37 44.13 25.22
C GLU A 50 3.68 43.49 25.68
N LYS A 51 3.95 42.24 25.30
CA LYS A 51 5.22 41.58 25.62
C LYS A 51 6.42 42.31 25.04
N ASN A 52 6.31 42.82 23.81
CA ASN A 52 7.37 43.60 23.17
C ASN A 52 7.66 44.94 23.85
N LYS A 53 6.69 45.54 24.58
CA LYS A 53 6.95 46.75 25.39
C LYS A 53 7.82 46.47 26.61
N GLU A 54 7.76 45.25 27.14
CA GLU A 54 8.56 44.81 28.28
C GLU A 54 9.99 44.45 27.88
N LEU A 55 10.20 44.10 26.60
CA LEU A 55 11.49 43.66 26.07
C LEU A 55 12.39 44.83 25.69
N ARG A 56 13.70 44.63 25.86
CA ARG A 56 14.71 45.55 25.34
C ARG A 56 15.00 45.25 23.87
N LEU A 57 14.30 45.93 22.97
CA LEU A 57 14.40 45.72 21.52
C LEU A 57 15.72 46.26 20.94
N GLU A 58 16.77 45.44 20.98
CA GLU A 58 18.06 45.73 20.33
C GLU A 58 18.05 45.30 18.87
N LYS A 59 18.64 46.10 17.98
CA LYS A 59 18.76 45.76 16.55
C LYS A 59 19.61 44.50 16.34
N GLN A 60 19.23 43.71 15.34
CA GLN A 60 19.97 42.53 14.89
C GLN A 60 21.45 42.84 14.59
N GLU A 61 22.31 41.89 14.95
CA GLU A 61 23.73 41.94 14.61
C GLU A 61 24.06 40.91 13.54
N LEU A 62 24.73 41.37 12.49
CA LEU A 62 25.22 40.53 11.42
C LEU A 62 26.63 40.02 11.75
N THR A 63 26.87 38.74 11.47
CA THR A 63 28.20 38.14 11.58
C THR A 63 29.20 38.81 10.61
N GLY A 64 30.50 38.60 10.83
CA GLY A 64 31.52 39.09 9.89
C GLY A 64 31.28 38.59 8.46
N TYR A 65 30.97 37.29 8.33
CA TYR A 65 30.67 36.67 7.04
C TYR A 65 29.42 37.26 6.36
N ALA A 66 28.37 37.58 7.14
CA ALA A 66 27.20 38.27 6.60
C ALA A 66 27.54 39.66 6.02
N LYS A 67 28.46 40.39 6.64
CA LYS A 67 28.94 41.68 6.11
C LYS A 67 29.70 41.48 4.80
N ASP A 68 30.54 40.45 4.72
CA ASP A 68 31.31 40.12 3.51
C ASP A 68 30.40 39.80 2.31
N LEU A 69 29.31 39.08 2.56
CA LEU A 69 28.28 38.77 1.55
C LEU A 69 27.33 39.94 1.23
N SER A 70 27.49 41.08 1.90
CA SER A 70 26.62 42.25 1.77
C SER A 70 25.16 41.91 2.06
N ILE A 71 24.93 41.19 3.16
CA ILE A 71 23.60 40.83 3.65
C ILE A 71 22.88 42.07 4.19
N GLN A 72 21.59 42.18 3.86
CA GLN A 72 20.63 43.07 4.51
C GLN A 72 19.47 42.23 5.03
N ILE A 73 19.09 42.39 6.29
CA ILE A 73 17.92 41.74 6.88
C ILE A 73 16.86 42.80 7.12
N ASP A 74 15.74 42.68 6.41
CA ASP A 74 14.58 43.55 6.60
C ASP A 74 13.69 43.02 7.73
N SER A 75 13.63 41.70 7.91
CA SER A 75 12.95 41.07 9.04
C SER A 75 13.53 39.69 9.37
N PRO A 76 13.65 39.31 10.65
CA PRO A 76 13.36 40.12 11.85
C PRO A 76 14.39 41.24 12.07
N MET A 77 13.95 42.38 12.62
CA MET A 77 14.81 43.56 12.85
C MET A 77 15.53 43.56 14.21
N TYR A 78 15.01 42.82 15.18
CA TYR A 78 15.47 42.84 16.58
C TYR A 78 16.05 41.51 17.00
N LYS A 79 17.06 41.52 17.89
CA LYS A 79 17.71 40.32 18.48
C LYS A 79 16.75 39.44 19.24
N GLU A 80 15.76 40.05 19.86
CA GLU A 80 14.73 39.40 20.68
C GLU A 80 13.41 40.16 20.52
N PHE A 81 12.32 39.41 20.31
CA PHE A 81 10.97 39.97 20.25
C PHE A 81 9.91 38.87 20.46
N ALA A 82 8.68 39.26 20.78
CA ALA A 82 7.52 38.38 20.86
C ALA A 82 6.69 38.39 19.56
N ALA A 83 6.10 37.25 19.21
CA ALA A 83 5.34 37.06 17.98
C ALA A 83 4.09 36.20 18.16
N ASN A 84 3.12 36.39 17.27
CA ASN A 84 1.91 35.56 17.16
C ASN A 84 2.10 34.47 16.10
N SER A 85 2.51 33.27 16.52
CA SER A 85 2.65 32.03 15.72
C SER A 85 3.60 32.06 14.51
N THR A 86 3.98 33.22 13.98
CA THR A 86 4.68 33.33 12.71
C THR A 86 5.69 34.47 12.71
N VAL A 87 6.73 34.32 11.89
CA VAL A 87 7.78 35.32 11.68
C VAL A 87 8.00 35.46 10.17
N LEU A 88 7.96 36.67 9.62
CA LEU A 88 8.48 36.94 8.28
C LEU A 88 10.00 37.08 8.35
N VAL A 89 10.69 36.30 7.54
CA VAL A 89 12.12 36.36 7.30
C VAL A 89 12.33 36.93 5.91
N SER A 90 12.89 38.13 5.80
CA SER A 90 13.08 38.80 4.52
C SER A 90 14.34 39.66 4.50
N GLY A 91 14.89 39.85 3.31
CA GLY A 91 16.10 40.65 3.13
C GLY A 91 16.75 40.44 1.77
N LYS A 92 18.03 40.82 1.68
CA LYS A 92 18.84 40.75 0.48
C LYS A 92 20.20 40.12 0.73
N ILE A 93 20.68 39.36 -0.26
CA ILE A 93 22.01 38.76 -0.31
C ILE A 93 22.74 39.32 -1.53
N GLY A 94 23.53 40.39 -1.31
CA GLY A 94 24.20 41.11 -2.39
C GLY A 94 25.11 40.21 -3.24
N LYS A 95 25.93 39.37 -2.58
CA LYS A 95 26.87 38.46 -3.24
C LYS A 95 26.39 37.02 -3.34
N HIS A 96 25.08 36.79 -3.49
CA HIS A 96 24.49 35.43 -3.55
C HIS A 96 25.10 34.48 -4.59
N LYS A 97 25.69 35.00 -5.68
CA LYS A 97 26.35 34.19 -6.72
C LYS A 97 27.63 33.50 -6.25
N GLN A 98 28.23 33.93 -5.13
CA GLN A 98 29.44 33.34 -4.54
C GLN A 98 29.15 32.10 -3.70
N LEU A 99 27.88 31.87 -3.33
CA LEU A 99 27.48 30.73 -2.51
C LEU A 99 27.64 29.43 -3.31
N SER A 100 28.28 28.42 -2.72
CA SER A 100 28.39 27.08 -3.33
C SER A 100 27.01 26.43 -3.49
N GLN A 101 26.12 26.62 -2.52
CA GLN A 101 24.72 26.21 -2.55
C GLN A 101 23.82 27.45 -2.51
N ARG A 102 23.02 27.65 -3.56
CA ARG A 102 22.18 28.84 -3.73
C ARG A 102 20.87 28.74 -2.97
N HIS A 103 20.95 28.55 -1.66
CA HIS A 103 19.78 28.60 -0.80
C HIS A 103 20.08 29.22 0.56
N LEU A 104 19.04 29.77 1.17
CA LEU A 104 19.03 30.22 2.55
C LEU A 104 18.45 29.11 3.41
N TRP A 105 19.20 28.68 4.43
CA TRP A 105 18.71 27.77 5.45
C TRP A 105 18.24 28.57 6.67
N ILE A 106 16.95 28.53 6.94
CA ILE A 106 16.35 29.07 8.15
C ILE A 106 16.17 27.92 9.14
N LYS A 107 17.01 27.88 10.16
CA LYS A 107 16.94 26.91 11.24
C LYS A 107 16.13 27.49 12.38
N VAL A 108 15.02 26.84 12.73
CA VAL A 108 14.11 27.24 13.83
C VAL A 108 14.19 26.20 14.94
N GLU A 109 14.67 26.58 16.12
CA GLU A 109 14.79 25.69 17.28
C GLU A 109 13.86 26.13 18.40
N LYS A 110 13.11 25.21 19.00
CA LYS A 110 12.37 25.46 20.25
C LYS A 110 13.33 25.25 21.43
N LYS A 111 13.37 26.21 22.36
CA LYS A 111 14.30 26.22 23.51
C LYS A 111 13.65 25.82 24.83
N THR A 112 12.35 26.05 24.98
CA THR A 112 11.58 25.72 26.19
C THR A 112 10.44 24.74 25.89
N ASP A 113 9.80 24.20 26.93
CA ASP A 113 8.49 23.53 26.84
C ASP A 113 8.39 22.43 25.78
N LEU A 114 9.20 21.37 25.95
CA LEU A 114 9.19 20.22 25.05
C LEU A 114 7.79 19.59 24.98
N ILE A 115 7.24 19.53 23.77
CA ILE A 115 5.97 18.88 23.49
C ILE A 115 6.29 17.46 23.03
N GLU A 116 5.69 16.46 23.67
CA GLU A 116 5.81 15.06 23.26
C GLU A 116 5.42 14.90 21.78
N ASP A 117 6.17 14.06 21.07
CA ASP A 117 6.00 13.79 19.63
C ASP A 117 6.10 15.03 18.72
N MET A 118 6.86 16.05 19.15
CA MET A 118 7.22 17.21 18.32
C MET A 118 8.74 17.36 18.24
N PRO A 119 9.30 17.73 17.07
CA PRO A 119 10.74 17.94 16.94
C PRO A 119 11.20 19.18 17.71
N MET A 120 12.46 19.23 18.15
CA MET A 120 13.03 20.45 18.72
C MET A 120 13.49 21.46 17.66
N GLN A 121 13.65 21.02 16.41
CA GLN A 121 14.15 21.84 15.31
C GLN A 121 13.30 21.64 14.06
N PHE A 122 13.06 22.72 13.33
CA PHE A 122 12.44 22.73 12.01
C PHE A 122 13.29 23.56 11.04
N ASN A 123 13.47 23.06 9.81
CA ASN A 123 14.33 23.69 8.81
C ASN A 123 13.50 24.16 7.62
N TYR A 124 13.74 25.39 7.18
CA TYR A 124 13.29 25.88 5.88
C TYR A 124 14.50 26.07 4.97
N TYR A 125 14.40 25.56 3.74
CA TYR A 125 15.38 25.79 2.69
C TYR A 125 14.73 26.64 1.61
N LEU A 126 15.28 27.82 1.35
CA LEU A 126 14.77 28.76 0.36
C LEU A 126 15.75 28.90 -0.80
N PRO A 127 15.37 28.58 -2.05
CA PRO A 127 16.19 28.89 -3.20
C PRO A 127 16.46 30.39 -3.34
N ILE A 128 17.72 30.75 -3.53
CA ILE A 128 18.17 32.12 -3.78
C ILE A 128 18.38 32.27 -5.30
N ASN A 129 17.28 32.55 -6.00
CA ASN A 129 17.30 32.82 -7.44
C ASN A 129 17.54 34.31 -7.78
N SER A 130 17.37 35.17 -6.80
CA SER A 130 17.56 36.62 -6.85
C SER A 130 18.31 37.09 -5.61
N ALA A 131 18.72 38.36 -5.58
CA ALA A 131 19.29 38.94 -4.36
C ALA A 131 18.28 38.93 -3.20
N ASP A 132 16.99 39.16 -3.49
CA ASP A 132 15.93 39.21 -2.49
C ASP A 132 15.47 37.82 -2.03
N PHE A 133 15.17 37.70 -0.74
CA PHE A 133 14.48 36.55 -0.15
C PHE A 133 13.33 37.01 0.75
N SER A 134 12.28 36.20 0.84
CA SER A 134 11.15 36.44 1.74
C SER A 134 10.41 35.14 2.05
N LYS A 135 10.19 34.85 3.33
CA LYS A 135 9.42 33.69 3.82
C LYS A 135 8.74 33.99 5.13
N LYS A 136 7.42 33.77 5.18
CA LYS A 136 6.71 33.62 6.44
C LYS A 136 6.93 32.19 6.96
N ILE A 137 7.48 32.08 8.16
CA ILE A 137 7.72 30.80 8.85
C ILE A 137 6.80 30.66 10.05
N HIS A 138 6.42 29.41 10.38
CA HIS A 138 5.65 29.10 11.58
C HIS A 138 6.54 28.72 12.76
N LEU A 139 6.16 29.21 13.94
CA LEU A 139 6.69 28.81 15.24
C LEU A 139 6.01 27.50 15.62
N PHE A 140 6.64 26.40 15.19
CA PHE A 140 5.97 25.15 14.84
C PHE A 140 5.35 24.35 16.01
N ALA A 141 5.51 24.80 17.25
CA ALA A 141 5.21 24.01 18.45
C ALA A 141 4.64 24.89 19.58
N GLY A 142 3.70 25.80 19.25
CA GLY A 142 2.94 26.57 20.24
C GLY A 142 3.79 27.53 21.09
N ILE A 143 3.30 27.85 22.29
CA ILE A 143 3.93 28.82 23.20
C ILE A 143 5.36 28.42 23.55
N GLY A 144 6.24 29.41 23.67
CA GLY A 144 7.58 29.23 24.25
C GLY A 144 8.64 30.03 23.51
N GLU A 145 9.88 29.79 23.88
CA GLU A 145 11.04 30.46 23.30
C GLU A 145 11.58 29.70 22.09
N TYR A 146 11.89 30.45 21.05
CA TYR A 146 12.46 29.96 19.80
C TYR A 146 13.76 30.69 19.48
N GLN A 147 14.67 29.98 18.81
CA GLN A 147 15.85 30.56 18.20
C GLN A 147 15.78 30.35 16.69
N LEU A 148 15.86 31.45 15.94
CA LEU A 148 15.91 31.46 14.49
C LEU A 148 17.35 31.78 14.09
N THR A 149 18.00 30.87 13.37
CA THR A 149 19.33 31.10 12.81
C THR A 149 19.24 31.06 11.30
N LEU A 150 19.72 32.12 10.65
CA LEU A 150 19.83 32.19 9.20
C LEU A 150 21.22 31.70 8.80
N LEU A 151 21.31 30.72 7.90
CA LEU A 151 22.57 30.16 7.44
C LEU A 151 22.64 30.12 5.91
N VAL A 152 23.85 30.26 5.37
CA VAL A 152 24.16 30.05 3.95
C VAL A 152 25.46 29.28 3.82
N SER A 153 25.67 28.64 2.67
CA SER A 153 26.89 27.89 2.37
C SER A 153 28.09 28.82 2.16
N GLY A 154 29.29 28.33 2.45
CA GLY A 154 30.56 28.96 2.04
C GLY A 154 30.79 28.97 0.51
N GLU A 155 31.93 29.52 0.09
CA GLU A 155 32.32 29.55 -1.34
C GLU A 155 32.79 28.18 -1.86
N ASN A 156 33.48 27.38 -1.04
CA ASN A 156 34.20 26.18 -1.47
C ASN A 156 33.89 24.91 -0.64
N LYS A 157 32.85 24.94 0.20
CA LYS A 157 32.53 23.83 1.12
C LYS A 157 31.03 23.63 1.29
N GLU A 158 30.67 22.44 1.77
CA GLU A 158 29.35 22.11 2.36
C GLU A 158 29.16 22.69 3.78
N GLU A 159 30.09 23.51 4.26
CA GLU A 159 29.97 24.20 5.55
C GLU A 159 28.99 25.38 5.45
N TYR A 160 28.12 25.49 6.45
CA TYR A 160 27.16 26.57 6.59
C TYR A 160 27.60 27.56 7.65
N TYR A 161 27.50 28.85 7.31
CA TYR A 161 27.88 29.94 8.21
C TYR A 161 26.64 30.72 8.65
N PRO A 162 26.50 31.03 9.95
CA PRO A 162 25.39 31.82 10.44
C PRO A 162 25.51 33.27 9.96
N LEU A 163 24.39 33.83 9.50
CA LEU A 163 24.25 35.22 9.11
C LEU A 163 23.74 36.08 10.28
N SER A 164 22.72 35.56 10.97
CA SER A 164 22.13 36.17 12.16
C SER A 164 21.48 35.09 13.03
N THR A 165 21.28 35.43 14.31
CA THR A 165 20.52 34.63 15.26
C THR A 165 19.52 35.53 15.97
N THR A 166 18.27 35.08 16.06
CA THR A 166 17.16 35.82 16.66
C THR A 166 16.43 34.97 17.68
N HIS A 167 16.15 35.51 18.85
CA HIS A 167 15.29 34.89 19.84
C HIS A 167 13.85 35.39 19.66
N VAL A 168 12.89 34.47 19.68
CA VAL A 168 11.48 34.79 19.45
C VAL A 168 10.64 34.14 20.54
N ILE A 169 9.83 34.93 21.23
CA ILE A 169 8.87 34.46 22.23
C ILE A 169 7.53 34.27 21.52
N ASN A 170 7.11 33.03 21.30
CA ASN A 170 5.77 32.76 20.77
C ASN A 170 4.75 32.84 21.91
N VAL A 171 3.75 33.71 21.77
CA VAL A 171 2.66 33.85 22.75
C VAL A 171 1.42 33.01 22.40
N ASN A 172 1.37 32.44 21.19
CA ASN A 172 0.21 31.70 20.70
C ASN A 172 0.34 30.18 20.96
N PRO A 173 -0.65 29.54 21.63
CA PRO A 173 -0.62 28.11 21.96
C PRO A 173 -0.85 27.20 20.75
N ALA A 174 -1.35 27.72 19.64
CA ALA A 174 -1.67 26.92 18.46
C ALA A 174 -0.41 26.25 17.88
N ILE A 175 -0.48 24.93 17.73
CA ILE A 175 0.54 24.15 17.04
C ILE A 175 0.21 24.18 15.54
N LYS A 176 1.04 24.85 14.75
CA LYS A 176 0.95 24.89 13.29
C LYS A 176 2.31 24.63 12.70
N ARG A 177 2.41 23.64 11.81
CA ARG A 177 3.68 23.22 11.21
C ARG A 177 3.54 23.22 9.69
N ASP A 178 4.56 23.71 9.00
CA ASP A 178 4.69 23.58 7.56
C ASP A 178 5.24 22.20 7.17
N ILE A 179 5.04 21.78 5.93
CA ILE A 179 5.74 20.61 5.39
C ILE A 179 7.22 20.96 5.28
N SER A 180 8.08 20.16 5.90
CA SER A 180 9.53 20.33 5.78
C SER A 180 9.94 19.83 4.41
N TYR A 181 10.76 20.59 3.68
CA TYR A 181 11.41 20.17 2.45
C TYR A 181 12.91 20.39 2.61
N SER A 182 13.71 19.36 2.36
CA SER A 182 15.16 19.43 2.31
C SER A 182 15.64 20.15 1.04
N PHE A 183 16.93 20.41 0.98
CA PHE A 183 17.57 20.90 -0.24
C PHE A 183 17.40 19.89 -1.39
N GLU A 184 17.60 18.61 -1.12
CA GLU A 184 17.48 17.52 -2.08
C GLU A 184 16.06 17.44 -2.67
N ALA A 185 15.04 17.66 -1.85
CA ALA A 185 13.65 17.70 -2.31
C ALA A 185 13.44 18.83 -3.33
N ILE A 186 13.97 20.02 -3.06
CA ILE A 186 13.79 21.19 -3.92
C ILE A 186 14.51 20.98 -5.26
N GLU A 187 15.77 20.54 -5.24
CA GLU A 187 16.57 20.30 -6.45
C GLU A 187 15.94 19.23 -7.36
N ASN A 188 15.30 18.21 -6.76
CA ASN A 188 14.62 17.16 -7.50
C ASN A 188 13.15 17.48 -7.79
N GLY A 189 12.68 18.70 -7.52
CA GLY A 189 11.32 19.13 -7.81
C GLY A 189 10.25 18.33 -7.05
N LEU A 190 10.58 17.77 -5.88
CA LEU A 190 9.62 17.10 -5.01
C LEU A 190 8.63 18.13 -4.49
N LYS A 191 7.35 17.92 -4.81
CA LYS A 191 6.25 18.73 -4.30
C LYS A 191 5.10 17.81 -3.90
N LEU A 192 4.73 17.86 -2.62
CA LEU A 192 3.57 17.14 -2.12
C LEU A 192 2.30 17.92 -2.45
N HIS A 193 1.28 17.21 -2.94
CA HIS A 193 -0.08 17.73 -3.08
C HIS A 193 -0.94 17.34 -1.88
N THR A 194 -0.66 16.17 -1.28
CA THR A 194 -1.17 15.75 0.02
C THR A 194 0.01 15.23 0.82
N PRO A 195 0.26 15.71 2.06
CA PRO A 195 -0.61 16.57 2.87
C PRO A 195 -0.64 18.04 2.39
N HIS A 196 -1.58 18.81 2.91
CA HIS A 196 -1.72 20.26 2.73
C HIS A 196 -1.05 21.07 3.85
N ALA A 197 -0.77 20.42 5.00
CA ALA A 197 -0.08 21.00 6.14
C ALA A 197 1.01 20.05 6.68
N GLY A 198 1.90 20.56 7.52
CA GLY A 198 2.95 19.75 8.16
C GLY A 198 2.45 18.85 9.29
N ILE A 199 1.21 19.02 9.73
CA ILE A 199 0.47 18.14 10.65
C ILE A 199 -0.95 17.98 10.09
N GLU A 200 -1.43 16.74 9.92
CA GLU A 200 -2.81 16.44 9.53
C GLU A 200 -3.38 15.28 10.34
N GLU A 201 -4.67 15.33 10.66
CA GLU A 201 -5.39 14.20 11.25
C GLU A 201 -5.83 13.20 10.17
N GLN A 202 -5.75 11.91 10.48
CA GLN A 202 -6.30 10.82 9.66
C GLN A 202 -6.82 9.66 10.50
N GLU A 203 -7.49 8.72 9.84
CA GLU A 203 -7.97 7.49 10.47
C GLU A 203 -7.44 6.25 9.73
N GLY A 204 -6.41 5.62 10.31
CA GLY A 204 -5.85 4.33 9.90
C GLY A 204 -5.03 4.33 8.61
N VAL A 205 -5.33 5.18 7.64
CA VAL A 205 -4.65 5.25 6.33
C VAL A 205 -4.46 6.71 5.93
N PHE A 206 -3.25 7.06 5.50
CA PHE A 206 -2.94 8.37 4.96
C PHE A 206 -2.65 8.28 3.46
N GLN A 207 -3.33 9.07 2.64
CA GLN A 207 -3.05 9.12 1.21
C GLN A 207 -1.98 10.16 0.88
N LEU A 208 -0.81 9.69 0.47
CA LEU A 208 0.31 10.53 0.02
C LEU A 208 0.29 10.65 -1.50
N ASN A 209 0.36 11.87 -2.03
CA ASN A 209 0.55 12.09 -3.46
C ASN A 209 1.28 13.40 -3.77
N GLY A 210 1.91 13.44 -4.94
CA GLY A 210 2.71 14.58 -5.37
C GLY A 210 3.44 14.34 -6.68
N VAL A 211 4.45 15.18 -6.91
CA VAL A 211 5.33 15.12 -8.08
C VAL A 211 6.80 15.14 -7.67
N THR A 212 7.66 14.54 -8.49
CA THR A 212 9.13 14.55 -8.33
C THR A 212 9.79 14.24 -9.68
N ASN A 213 11.03 14.69 -9.88
CA ASN A 213 11.84 14.35 -11.06
C ASN A 213 12.60 13.01 -10.89
N THR A 214 12.50 12.34 -9.74
CA THR A 214 13.10 11.02 -9.51
C THR A 214 12.16 9.90 -9.93
N ASP A 215 12.72 8.74 -10.30
CA ASP A 215 11.94 7.55 -10.69
C ASP A 215 11.46 6.72 -9.50
N GLU A 216 12.00 6.99 -8.31
CA GLU A 216 11.63 6.32 -7.08
C GLU A 216 11.71 7.24 -5.87
N LEU A 217 11.01 6.84 -4.81
CA LEU A 217 10.99 7.45 -3.49
C LEU A 217 11.02 6.34 -2.42
N LEU A 218 11.59 6.62 -1.26
CA LEU A 218 11.43 5.78 -0.08
C LEU A 218 10.51 6.51 0.91
N ILE A 219 9.38 5.89 1.23
CA ILE A 219 8.47 6.36 2.27
C ILE A 219 8.88 5.69 3.58
N GLU A 220 9.02 6.48 4.62
CA GLU A 220 9.28 6.01 5.97
C GLU A 220 8.22 6.56 6.93
N THR A 221 7.60 5.67 7.70
CA THR A 221 6.66 6.00 8.78
C THR A 221 7.28 5.60 10.11
N ARG A 222 7.30 6.51 11.09
CA ARG A 222 7.79 6.25 12.45
C ARG A 222 6.77 6.64 13.50
N LYS A 223 6.78 5.91 14.61
CA LYS A 223 6.13 6.28 15.87
C LYS A 223 6.96 5.71 17.02
N GLY A 224 7.56 6.58 17.84
CA GLY A 224 8.56 6.18 18.83
C GLY A 224 9.69 5.34 18.20
N ASN A 225 9.89 4.12 18.70
CA ASN A 225 10.90 3.18 18.18
C ASN A 225 10.41 2.32 17.00
N GLN A 226 9.13 2.40 16.65
CA GLN A 226 8.55 1.62 15.55
C GLN A 226 8.79 2.33 14.23
N LYS A 227 9.14 1.54 13.20
CA LYS A 227 9.46 2.04 11.86
C LYS A 227 8.91 1.11 10.79
N TRP A 228 8.33 1.70 9.75
CA TRP A 228 7.95 1.01 8.52
C TRP A 228 8.47 1.78 7.31
N GLN A 229 8.86 1.05 6.27
CA GLN A 229 9.46 1.63 5.06
C GLN A 229 8.91 0.94 3.81
N GLN A 230 8.65 1.72 2.77
CA GLN A 230 8.23 1.23 1.46
C GLN A 230 8.87 2.06 0.34
N VAL A 231 9.51 1.38 -0.61
CA VAL A 231 9.96 2.00 -1.85
C VAL A 231 8.77 2.13 -2.80
N LEU A 232 8.59 3.34 -3.33
CA LEU A 232 7.54 3.72 -4.28
C LEU A 232 8.18 4.09 -5.61
N ARG A 233 7.71 3.48 -6.71
CA ARG A 233 8.08 3.93 -8.05
C ARG A 233 7.22 5.12 -8.47
N VAL A 234 7.86 6.08 -9.10
CA VAL A 234 7.23 7.29 -9.64
C VAL A 234 7.03 7.07 -11.13
N LYS A 235 5.85 7.41 -11.65
CA LYS A 235 5.55 7.32 -13.09
C LYS A 235 5.08 8.66 -13.61
N ASN A 236 5.58 9.05 -14.78
CA ASN A 236 5.24 10.34 -15.39
C ASN A 236 5.45 11.52 -14.42
N LYS A 237 6.50 11.44 -13.59
CA LYS A 237 6.81 12.41 -12.53
C LYS A 237 5.75 12.56 -11.44
N THR A 238 4.75 11.68 -11.40
CA THR A 238 3.65 11.69 -10.43
C THR A 238 3.70 10.43 -9.58
N PHE A 239 3.27 10.55 -8.33
CA PHE A 239 3.12 9.41 -7.44
C PHE A 239 1.88 9.55 -6.56
N ARG A 240 1.30 8.39 -6.20
CA ARG A 240 0.21 8.24 -5.25
C ARG A 240 0.40 6.93 -4.51
N VAL A 241 0.27 6.97 -3.19
CA VAL A 241 0.37 5.78 -2.33
C VAL A 241 -0.50 5.95 -1.10
N ASP A 242 -1.18 4.88 -0.72
CA ASP A 242 -1.87 4.81 0.56
C ASP A 242 -0.90 4.26 1.61
N ILE A 243 -0.63 5.05 2.65
CA ILE A 243 0.28 4.72 3.76
C ILE A 243 -0.57 4.16 4.91
N PRO A 244 -0.42 2.87 5.26
CA PRO A 244 -1.08 2.34 6.44
C PRO A 244 -0.42 2.89 7.71
N LEU A 245 -1.22 3.45 8.63
CA LEU A 245 -0.76 3.95 9.93
C LEU A 245 -0.74 2.77 10.92
N LEU A 246 0.33 1.98 10.84
CA LEU A 246 0.42 0.65 11.45
C LEU A 246 0.48 0.64 12.99
N PHE A 247 0.84 1.76 13.61
CA PHE A 247 1.31 1.78 15.00
C PHE A 247 0.27 2.30 16.01
N GLY A 248 -1.03 2.20 15.67
CA GLY A 248 -2.14 2.60 16.54
C GLY A 248 -2.33 4.11 16.63
N GLU A 249 -3.04 4.58 17.65
CA GLU A 249 -3.48 5.98 17.77
C GLU A 249 -2.34 6.95 18.09
N GLY A 250 -2.37 8.17 17.57
CA GLY A 250 -1.41 9.24 17.85
C GLY A 250 -0.53 9.63 16.66
N LYS A 251 0.46 10.48 16.91
CA LYS A 251 1.29 11.10 15.88
C LYS A 251 2.29 10.13 15.25
N HIS A 252 2.37 10.16 13.93
CA HIS A 252 3.33 9.44 13.11
C HIS A 252 4.17 10.43 12.32
N ASP A 253 5.50 10.31 12.41
CA ASP A 253 6.40 11.04 11.52
C ASP A 253 6.46 10.32 10.18
N ILE A 254 6.08 11.02 9.11
CA ILE A 254 6.20 10.55 7.74
C ILE A 254 7.35 11.28 7.06
N LYS A 255 8.29 10.52 6.49
CA LYS A 255 9.34 11.03 5.62
C LYS A 255 9.18 10.49 4.21
N VAL A 256 9.32 11.40 3.23
CA VAL A 256 9.43 11.10 1.80
C VAL A 256 10.88 11.34 1.42
N MET A 257 11.62 10.28 1.15
CA MET A 257 13.06 10.32 0.92
C MET A 257 13.37 10.07 -0.57
N LEU A 258 14.45 10.68 -1.08
CA LEU A 258 14.85 10.59 -2.48
C LEU A 258 16.10 9.72 -2.63
N PRO A 259 16.28 8.99 -3.75
CA PRO A 259 17.48 8.20 -3.99
C PRO A 259 18.73 9.07 -4.06
N ASP A 260 19.82 8.59 -3.47
CA ASP A 260 21.15 9.19 -3.58
C ASP A 260 21.78 8.81 -4.93
N SER A 261 22.04 9.79 -5.79
CA SER A 261 22.64 9.56 -7.11
C SER A 261 24.07 9.01 -7.05
N SER A 262 24.78 9.20 -5.93
CA SER A 262 26.15 8.74 -5.72
C SER A 262 26.22 7.33 -5.13
N LYS A 263 25.15 6.85 -4.49
CA LYS A 263 25.13 5.59 -3.73
C LYS A 263 23.86 4.80 -4.00
N LYS A 264 24.04 3.61 -4.59
CA LYS A 264 22.93 2.68 -4.84
C LYS A 264 22.27 2.25 -3.53
N ASN A 265 20.94 2.24 -3.50
CA ASN A 265 20.10 1.88 -2.35
C ASN A 265 20.28 2.78 -1.11
N TYR A 266 20.84 3.97 -1.28
CA TYR A 266 20.83 5.01 -0.26
C TYR A 266 19.77 6.05 -0.58
N TYR A 267 19.15 6.58 0.46
CA TYR A 267 18.12 7.61 0.35
C TYR A 267 18.46 8.79 1.25
N LEU A 268 18.24 10.00 0.73
CA LEU A 268 18.44 11.27 1.40
C LEU A 268 17.09 11.81 1.87
N ASP A 269 17.08 12.52 3.00
CA ASP A 269 15.87 13.15 3.51
C ASP A 269 15.30 14.10 2.44
N GLY A 270 13.99 14.01 2.19
CA GLY A 270 13.28 14.81 1.20
C GLY A 270 12.26 15.73 1.85
N ALA A 271 11.03 15.24 1.99
CA ALA A 271 9.98 15.95 2.71
C ALA A 271 9.63 15.24 4.02
N SER A 272 9.18 15.99 5.04
CA SER A 272 8.62 15.40 6.25
C SER A 272 7.45 16.17 6.83
N PHE A 273 6.53 15.42 7.43
CA PHE A 273 5.29 15.90 8.05
C PHE A 273 4.81 14.89 9.10
N ILE A 274 3.84 15.28 9.91
CA ILE A 274 3.22 14.44 10.93
C ILE A 274 1.80 14.09 10.50
N VAL A 275 1.40 12.84 10.75
CA VAL A 275 0.01 12.40 10.64
C VAL A 275 -0.46 11.97 12.03
N ASP A 276 -1.49 12.62 12.55
CA ASP A 276 -2.13 12.24 13.81
C ASP A 276 -3.23 11.20 13.53
N ASN A 277 -2.98 9.96 13.91
CA ASN A 277 -3.86 8.84 13.64
C ASN A 277 -4.92 8.69 14.74
N ARG A 278 -6.20 8.80 14.43
CA ARG A 278 -7.29 8.57 15.39
C ARG A 278 -7.65 7.10 15.59
N SER A 279 -7.12 6.20 14.75
CA SER A 279 -7.40 4.78 14.86
C SER A 279 -6.51 4.11 15.90
N THR A 280 -7.12 3.39 16.85
CA THR A 280 -6.42 2.56 17.83
C THR A 280 -5.87 1.26 17.25
N ALA A 281 -6.20 0.94 16.00
CA ALA A 281 -5.82 -0.32 15.36
C ALA A 281 -4.30 -0.42 15.16
N VAL A 282 -3.70 -1.46 15.74
CA VAL A 282 -2.32 -1.86 15.45
C VAL A 282 -2.35 -2.91 14.34
N ARG A 283 -1.56 -2.70 13.29
CA ARG A 283 -1.58 -3.53 12.08
C ARG A 283 -0.19 -4.06 11.75
N ASN A 284 -0.15 -5.18 11.03
CA ASN A 284 1.11 -5.79 10.62
C ASN A 284 1.54 -5.24 9.25
N PRO A 285 2.83 -4.92 9.05
CA PRO A 285 3.32 -4.48 7.75
C PRO A 285 3.27 -5.61 6.72
N ILE A 286 3.02 -5.25 5.46
CA ILE A 286 3.26 -6.14 4.33
C ILE A 286 4.73 -6.02 3.92
N ARG A 287 5.40 -7.17 3.82
CA ARG A 287 6.78 -7.27 3.33
C ARG A 287 6.74 -7.53 1.82
N PHE A 288 7.43 -6.70 1.05
CA PHE A 288 7.54 -6.85 -0.40
C PHE A 288 8.96 -7.29 -0.79
N THR A 289 9.08 -8.19 -1.75
CA THR A 289 10.39 -8.65 -2.26
C THR A 289 10.87 -7.78 -3.42
N ALA A 290 12.16 -7.85 -3.78
CA ALA A 290 12.65 -7.18 -5.00
C ALA A 290 11.91 -7.65 -6.26
N LEU A 291 11.46 -8.91 -6.29
CA LEU A 291 10.69 -9.46 -7.41
C LEU A 291 9.32 -8.78 -7.56
N TYR A 292 8.67 -8.36 -6.46
CA TYR A 292 7.43 -7.58 -6.50
C TYR A 292 7.56 -6.35 -7.38
N GLN A 293 8.64 -5.58 -7.18
CA GLN A 293 8.94 -4.39 -7.96
C GLN A 293 9.33 -4.71 -9.40
N GLN A 294 10.14 -5.74 -9.62
CA GLN A 294 10.55 -6.15 -10.98
C GLN A 294 9.36 -6.59 -11.83
N ARG A 295 8.41 -7.31 -11.23
CA ARG A 295 7.17 -7.76 -11.87
C ARG A 295 6.13 -6.64 -11.98
N GLY A 296 6.38 -5.47 -11.38
CA GLY A 296 5.46 -4.34 -11.41
C GLY A 296 4.16 -4.59 -10.65
N VAL A 297 4.16 -5.48 -9.65
CA VAL A 297 2.95 -5.77 -8.88
C VAL A 297 2.65 -4.59 -7.94
N HIS A 298 1.37 -4.22 -7.86
CA HIS A 298 0.86 -3.17 -6.99
C HIS A 298 -0.39 -3.67 -6.27
N LEU A 299 -0.24 -4.06 -5.01
CA LEU A 299 -1.33 -4.51 -4.14
C LEU A 299 -2.08 -3.30 -3.58
N THR A 300 -3.38 -3.20 -3.83
CA THR A 300 -4.27 -2.17 -3.27
C THR A 300 -5.06 -2.71 -2.08
N LYS A 301 -5.40 -4.01 -2.08
CA LYS A 301 -5.94 -4.70 -0.90
C LYS A 301 -5.29 -6.08 -0.73
N PRO A 302 -4.97 -6.48 0.50
CA PRO A 302 -4.97 -5.65 1.71
C PRO A 302 -3.84 -4.60 1.69
N ILE A 303 -4.05 -3.49 2.39
CA ILE A 303 -3.02 -2.45 2.60
C ILE A 303 -2.06 -2.79 3.74
N ALA A 304 -2.49 -3.63 4.67
CA ALA A 304 -1.76 -4.07 5.84
C ALA A 304 -2.33 -5.41 6.34
N GLY A 305 -1.52 -6.17 7.05
CA GLY A 305 -1.97 -7.31 7.85
C GLY A 305 -2.55 -6.88 9.21
N GLY A 306 -2.78 -7.85 10.09
CA GLY A 306 -3.39 -7.66 11.41
C GLY A 306 -4.74 -8.34 11.52
N GLU A 307 -5.62 -7.79 12.36
CA GLU A 307 -6.94 -8.37 12.57
C GLU A 307 -7.82 -8.22 11.32
N LEU A 308 -8.48 -9.32 10.95
CA LEU A 308 -9.44 -9.34 9.85
C LEU A 308 -10.86 -9.10 10.36
N ALA A 309 -11.53 -8.11 9.78
CA ALA A 309 -12.92 -7.77 10.11
C ALA A 309 -13.97 -8.62 9.35
N SER A 310 -13.56 -9.35 8.31
CA SER A 310 -14.43 -10.12 7.41
C SER A 310 -14.13 -11.62 7.44
N ASP A 311 -15.02 -12.45 6.92
CA ASP A 311 -14.76 -13.91 6.79
C ASP A 311 -13.76 -14.26 5.69
N ASN A 312 -13.65 -13.38 4.69
CA ASN A 312 -12.75 -13.51 3.54
C ASN A 312 -11.78 -12.34 3.48
N LEU A 313 -10.55 -12.58 3.05
CA LEU A 313 -9.56 -11.55 2.78
C LEU A 313 -9.67 -11.06 1.32
N PRO A 314 -10.02 -9.79 1.08
CA PRO A 314 -9.95 -9.23 -0.26
C PRO A 314 -8.50 -9.12 -0.71
N PHE A 315 -8.25 -9.54 -1.94
CA PHE A 315 -7.01 -9.34 -2.67
C PHE A 315 -7.30 -8.56 -3.94
N GLU A 316 -6.80 -7.34 -4.01
CA GLU A 316 -6.97 -6.44 -5.14
C GLU A 316 -5.64 -5.79 -5.49
N GLY A 317 -5.40 -5.58 -6.77
CA GLY A 317 -4.23 -4.87 -7.23
C GLY A 317 -4.08 -4.86 -8.75
N THR A 318 -2.96 -4.30 -9.19
CA THR A 318 -2.60 -4.20 -10.59
C THR A 318 -1.18 -4.71 -10.84
N ILE A 319 -0.88 -4.97 -12.11
CA ILE A 319 0.45 -5.23 -12.62
C ILE A 319 0.78 -4.08 -13.57
N ASP A 320 1.96 -3.50 -13.45
CA ASP A 320 2.48 -2.53 -14.41
C ASP A 320 2.55 -3.17 -15.80
N PRO A 321 1.92 -2.61 -16.86
CA PRO A 321 2.06 -3.13 -18.21
C PRO A 321 3.51 -3.19 -18.71
N ASP A 322 4.38 -2.33 -18.19
CA ASP A 322 5.82 -2.29 -18.47
C ASP A 322 6.64 -3.17 -17.52
N GLY A 323 5.98 -3.83 -16.56
CA GLY A 323 6.58 -4.76 -15.62
C GLY A 323 7.15 -5.99 -16.31
N LYS A 324 8.21 -6.57 -15.74
CA LYS A 324 8.83 -7.78 -16.28
C LYS A 324 7.79 -8.91 -16.31
N LYS A 325 7.59 -9.49 -17.50
CA LYS A 325 6.63 -10.58 -17.73
C LYS A 325 5.17 -10.24 -17.40
N ALA A 326 4.80 -8.96 -17.44
CA ALA A 326 3.45 -8.52 -17.10
C ALA A 326 2.37 -9.13 -18.02
N ARG A 327 2.63 -9.12 -19.34
CA ARG A 327 1.68 -9.63 -20.36
C ARG A 327 1.47 -11.14 -20.28
N GLU A 328 2.49 -11.86 -19.85
CA GLU A 328 2.43 -13.32 -19.67
C GLU A 328 1.92 -13.74 -18.27
N THR A 329 1.64 -12.78 -17.38
CA THR A 329 1.12 -13.09 -16.03
C THR A 329 -0.40 -13.20 -16.08
N GLU A 330 -0.90 -14.42 -16.19
CA GLU A 330 -2.35 -14.69 -16.27
C GLU A 330 -3.05 -14.80 -14.91
N TYR A 331 -2.29 -14.96 -13.82
CA TYR A 331 -2.83 -15.09 -12.47
C TYR A 331 -1.80 -14.73 -11.40
N MET A 332 -2.32 -14.25 -10.28
CA MET A 332 -1.63 -14.16 -9.01
C MET A 332 -1.95 -15.40 -8.17
N ILE A 333 -1.04 -15.80 -7.28
CA ILE A 333 -1.24 -16.97 -6.43
C ILE A 333 -1.19 -16.52 -4.98
N VAL A 334 -2.20 -16.88 -4.20
CA VAL A 334 -2.24 -16.61 -2.76
C VAL A 334 -2.18 -17.93 -2.02
N GLN A 335 -1.30 -18.02 -1.02
CA GLN A 335 -1.28 -19.13 -0.08
C GLN A 335 -1.57 -18.62 1.32
N THR A 336 -2.53 -19.25 1.99
CA THR A 336 -2.78 -19.05 3.43
C THR A 336 -2.23 -20.24 4.20
N VAL A 337 -1.42 -19.98 5.22
CA VAL A 337 -0.77 -21.00 6.04
C VAL A 337 -1.18 -20.81 7.50
N LYS A 338 -1.66 -21.89 8.15
CA LYS A 338 -1.95 -21.94 9.59
C LYS A 338 -1.29 -23.18 10.19
N GLY A 339 -0.20 -22.99 10.92
CA GLY A 339 0.62 -24.09 11.41
C GLY A 339 1.14 -24.96 10.25
N LYS A 340 0.71 -26.22 10.19
CA LYS A 340 1.08 -27.15 9.10
C LYS A 340 0.12 -27.09 7.91
N ASP A 341 -1.06 -26.50 8.08
CA ASP A 341 -2.11 -26.50 7.08
C ASP A 341 -1.89 -25.37 6.08
N LYS A 342 -2.07 -25.69 4.79
CA LYS A 342 -1.85 -24.75 3.68
C LYS A 342 -3.01 -24.85 2.69
N ALA A 343 -3.46 -23.71 2.19
CA ALA A 343 -4.44 -23.64 1.09
C ALA A 343 -3.93 -22.65 0.04
N THR A 344 -4.06 -23.02 -1.24
CA THR A 344 -3.53 -22.23 -2.37
C THR A 344 -4.66 -21.82 -3.30
N TYR A 345 -4.67 -20.54 -3.68
CA TYR A 345 -5.71 -19.90 -4.46
C TYR A 345 -5.09 -19.19 -5.67
N PHE A 346 -5.80 -19.18 -6.79
CA PHE A 346 -5.38 -18.56 -8.04
C PHE A 346 -6.34 -17.42 -8.36
N ILE A 347 -5.82 -16.20 -8.45
CA ILE A 347 -6.60 -15.00 -8.75
C ILE A 347 -6.29 -14.61 -10.20
N PRO A 348 -7.26 -14.66 -11.12
CA PRO A 348 -7.03 -14.28 -12.51
C PRO A 348 -6.56 -12.83 -12.64
N VAL A 349 -5.65 -12.59 -13.57
CA VAL A 349 -5.25 -11.26 -14.02
C VAL A 349 -5.96 -10.98 -15.34
N ARG A 350 -6.68 -9.86 -15.41
CA ARG A 350 -7.38 -9.38 -16.60
C ARG A 350 -7.09 -7.90 -16.76
N ASP A 351 -6.66 -7.50 -17.96
CA ASP A 351 -6.29 -6.10 -18.26
C ASP A 351 -5.31 -5.53 -17.22
N PHE A 352 -4.32 -6.36 -16.83
CA PHE A 352 -3.32 -6.08 -15.81
C PHE A 352 -3.89 -5.77 -14.41
N ALA A 353 -5.14 -6.13 -14.13
CA ALA A 353 -5.75 -6.03 -12.81
C ALA A 353 -6.11 -7.40 -12.26
N PHE A 354 -6.08 -7.57 -10.94
CA PHE A 354 -6.53 -8.78 -10.27
C PHE A 354 -7.43 -8.43 -9.08
N THR A 355 -8.47 -9.25 -8.88
CA THR A 355 -9.42 -9.12 -7.77
C THR A 355 -9.90 -10.50 -7.38
N GLY A 356 -9.85 -10.80 -6.08
CA GLY A 356 -10.32 -12.07 -5.54
C GLY A 356 -10.58 -11.99 -4.04
N GLU A 357 -11.31 -12.97 -3.53
CA GLU A 357 -11.58 -13.12 -2.11
C GLU A 357 -11.01 -14.46 -1.63
N ILE A 358 -10.22 -14.41 -0.56
CA ILE A 358 -9.51 -15.57 -0.03
C ILE A 358 -10.13 -15.98 1.31
N PRO A 359 -10.85 -17.11 1.38
CA PRO A 359 -11.44 -17.56 2.63
C PRO A 359 -10.38 -18.15 3.57
N PHE A 360 -10.52 -17.86 4.86
CA PHE A 360 -9.72 -18.50 5.92
C PHE A 360 -10.37 -19.79 6.37
N ARG A 361 -10.01 -20.88 5.69
CA ARG A 361 -10.69 -22.17 5.83
C ARG A 361 -10.34 -22.98 7.07
N PHE A 362 -9.26 -22.66 7.77
CA PHE A 362 -8.76 -23.45 8.90
C PHE A 362 -9.24 -22.92 10.27
N GLY A 363 -10.28 -22.08 10.32
CA GLY A 363 -10.84 -21.48 11.53
C GLY A 363 -9.92 -20.45 12.21
N ALA A 364 -10.18 -20.15 13.48
CA ALA A 364 -9.68 -18.95 14.14
C ALA A 364 -8.18 -19.01 14.47
N GLY A 365 -7.50 -17.87 14.43
CA GLY A 365 -6.10 -17.72 14.81
C GLY A 365 -5.25 -17.05 13.73
N GLN A 366 -3.95 -17.13 13.92
CA GLN A 366 -2.97 -16.47 13.07
C GLN A 366 -2.70 -17.25 11.77
N TYR A 367 -2.67 -16.54 10.66
CA TYR A 367 -2.31 -17.02 9.34
C TYR A 367 -1.12 -16.24 8.80
N ASP A 368 -0.16 -16.96 8.21
CA ASP A 368 0.76 -16.35 7.27
C ASP A 368 0.11 -16.32 5.89
N VAL A 369 0.08 -15.15 5.28
CA VAL A 369 -0.45 -14.93 3.93
C VAL A 369 0.70 -14.60 2.99
N LEU A 370 0.79 -15.34 1.90
CA LEU A 370 1.86 -15.25 0.93
C LEU A 370 1.26 -14.99 -0.46
N LEU A 371 1.71 -13.93 -1.11
CA LEU A 371 1.38 -13.61 -2.50
C LEU A 371 2.55 -14.02 -3.39
N PHE A 372 2.27 -14.70 -4.50
CA PHE A 372 3.26 -15.16 -5.45
C PHE A 372 2.89 -14.79 -6.88
N VAL A 373 3.92 -14.78 -7.72
CA VAL A 373 3.81 -14.75 -9.17
C VAL A 373 4.25 -16.10 -9.75
N PRO A 374 3.69 -16.55 -10.88
CA PRO A 374 4.14 -17.74 -11.56
C PRO A 374 5.58 -17.59 -12.08
N GLU A 375 6.30 -18.71 -12.12
CA GLU A 375 7.42 -18.87 -13.05
C GLU A 375 6.85 -18.85 -14.47
N ILE A 376 7.44 -18.04 -15.35
CA ILE A 376 7.05 -17.95 -16.76
C ILE A 376 8.28 -18.38 -17.56
N THR A 377 8.21 -19.56 -18.14
CA THR A 377 9.31 -20.23 -18.83
C THR A 377 8.78 -21.04 -20.01
N ASP A 378 9.59 -21.14 -21.06
CA ASP A 378 9.30 -21.99 -22.23
C ASP A 378 9.79 -23.44 -22.01
N GLU A 379 10.47 -23.71 -20.90
CA GLU A 379 10.90 -25.06 -20.53
C GLU A 379 9.70 -25.94 -20.17
N ASN A 380 9.54 -27.05 -20.88
CA ASN A 380 8.52 -28.03 -20.56
C ASN A 380 8.88 -28.76 -19.25
N ARG A 381 8.10 -28.53 -18.20
CA ARG A 381 8.28 -29.14 -16.88
C ARG A 381 6.99 -29.80 -16.43
N ASP A 382 7.12 -30.87 -15.67
CA ASP A 382 6.03 -31.62 -15.05
C ASP A 382 5.60 -31.04 -13.68
N PHE A 383 6.14 -29.90 -13.29
CA PHE A 383 5.80 -29.22 -12.04
C PHE A 383 5.64 -27.72 -12.21
N PHE A 384 4.75 -27.15 -11.37
CA PHE A 384 4.42 -25.74 -11.37
C PHE A 384 5.22 -24.99 -10.30
N ARG A 385 5.97 -23.97 -10.68
CA ARG A 385 6.75 -23.12 -9.75
C ARG A 385 6.20 -21.70 -9.68
N PHE A 386 6.37 -21.10 -8.52
CA PHE A 386 5.96 -19.73 -8.25
C PHE A 386 6.85 -19.13 -7.17
N PHE A 387 6.94 -17.79 -7.14
CA PHE A 387 7.91 -17.05 -6.32
C PHE A 387 7.22 -15.98 -5.50
N THR A 388 7.59 -15.88 -4.22
CA THR A 388 6.97 -14.95 -3.28
C THR A 388 7.28 -13.50 -3.66
N VAL A 389 6.24 -12.69 -3.73
CA VAL A 389 6.34 -11.25 -3.98
C VAL A 389 5.89 -10.41 -2.79
N ALA A 390 4.94 -10.91 -1.99
CA ALA A 390 4.55 -10.26 -0.75
C ALA A 390 4.24 -11.27 0.36
N SER A 391 4.45 -10.87 1.62
CA SER A 391 4.06 -11.65 2.79
C SER A 391 3.63 -10.78 3.96
N PHE A 392 2.65 -11.27 4.73
CA PHE A 392 2.13 -10.61 5.93
C PHE A 392 1.35 -11.60 6.79
N GLN A 393 0.98 -11.16 8.00
CA GLN A 393 0.21 -11.95 8.95
C GLN A 393 -1.19 -11.38 9.13
N ILE A 394 -2.16 -12.27 9.20
CA ILE A 394 -3.56 -11.96 9.48
C ILE A 394 -4.03 -12.78 10.68
N GLU A 395 -4.83 -12.17 11.55
CA GLU A 395 -5.57 -12.89 12.59
C GLU A 395 -7.04 -13.01 12.19
N SER A 396 -7.51 -14.25 12.01
CA SER A 396 -8.91 -14.54 11.69
C SER A 396 -9.68 -14.85 12.97
N LYS A 397 -10.85 -14.23 13.13
CA LYS A 397 -11.78 -14.48 14.25
C LYS A 397 -12.81 -15.59 13.97
N LYS A 398 -12.79 -16.16 12.77
CA LYS A 398 -13.75 -17.18 12.32
C LYS A 398 -13.60 -18.47 13.12
N GLN A 399 -14.56 -18.80 13.99
CA GLN A 399 -14.41 -19.94 14.90
C GLN A 399 -14.38 -21.29 14.19
N GLU A 400 -15.18 -21.45 13.13
CA GLU A 400 -15.36 -22.74 12.46
C GLU A 400 -14.23 -23.09 11.49
N ASP A 401 -13.76 -24.34 11.54
CA ASP A 401 -12.89 -24.94 10.52
C ASP A 401 -13.76 -25.52 9.39
N LEU A 402 -13.69 -24.91 8.22
CA LEU A 402 -14.50 -25.26 7.04
C LEU A 402 -13.63 -25.81 5.90
N ARG A 403 -12.44 -26.34 6.20
CA ARG A 403 -11.46 -26.80 5.19
C ARG A 403 -12.00 -27.83 4.21
N ASP A 404 -12.96 -28.62 4.67
CA ASP A 404 -13.56 -29.74 3.94
C ASP A 404 -14.90 -29.36 3.28
N LEU A 405 -15.40 -28.14 3.49
CA LEU A 405 -16.66 -27.63 2.95
C LEU A 405 -16.47 -26.52 1.92
N LEU A 406 -15.49 -25.64 2.14
CA LEU A 406 -15.28 -24.48 1.27
C LEU A 406 -14.77 -24.89 -0.12
N PRO A 407 -15.06 -24.07 -1.15
CA PRO A 407 -14.44 -24.21 -2.46
C PRO A 407 -12.92 -24.20 -2.38
N SER A 408 -12.28 -24.96 -3.26
CA SER A 408 -10.82 -25.02 -3.34
C SER A 408 -10.34 -25.18 -4.78
N ARG A 409 -9.02 -25.21 -4.99
CA ARG A 409 -8.45 -25.39 -6.32
C ARG A 409 -9.04 -26.64 -6.99
N GLY A 410 -9.58 -26.47 -8.19
CA GLY A 410 -10.22 -27.54 -8.95
C GLY A 410 -11.59 -27.99 -8.41
N ILE A 411 -12.05 -27.46 -7.27
CA ILE A 411 -13.27 -27.87 -6.55
C ILE A 411 -14.14 -26.63 -6.28
N PRO A 412 -14.75 -26.03 -7.31
CA PRO A 412 -15.66 -24.88 -7.15
C PRO A 412 -17.06 -25.35 -6.71
N SER A 413 -17.19 -25.77 -5.46
CA SER A 413 -18.45 -26.33 -4.90
C SER A 413 -19.59 -25.31 -4.79
N ASP A 414 -19.27 -24.02 -4.89
CA ASP A 414 -20.19 -22.89 -4.94
C ASP A 414 -20.66 -22.55 -6.38
N ASN A 415 -20.13 -23.23 -7.39
CA ASN A 415 -20.53 -22.96 -8.77
C ASN A 415 -21.95 -23.46 -9.06
N GLU A 416 -22.76 -22.62 -9.71
CA GLU A 416 -24.16 -22.90 -10.03
C GLU A 416 -24.37 -24.22 -10.78
N LYS A 417 -23.48 -24.59 -11.72
CA LYS A 417 -23.58 -25.85 -12.46
C LYS A 417 -23.36 -27.06 -11.57
N ILE A 418 -22.42 -26.95 -10.62
CA ILE A 418 -22.14 -28.01 -9.65
C ILE A 418 -23.32 -28.15 -8.68
N ILE A 419 -23.82 -27.03 -8.14
CA ILE A 419 -24.98 -27.01 -7.24
C ILE A 419 -26.22 -27.60 -7.91
N ALA A 420 -26.52 -27.17 -9.14
CA ALA A 420 -27.67 -27.66 -9.89
C ALA A 420 -27.57 -29.16 -10.18
N LEU A 421 -26.37 -29.65 -10.52
CA LEU A 421 -26.14 -31.06 -10.75
C LEU A 421 -26.26 -31.88 -9.46
N GLY A 422 -25.68 -31.41 -8.34
CA GLY A 422 -25.82 -32.02 -7.02
C GLY A 422 -27.28 -32.30 -6.69
N LYS A 423 -28.11 -31.25 -6.69
CA LYS A 423 -29.55 -31.34 -6.44
C LYS A 423 -30.28 -32.29 -7.40
N LYS A 424 -29.85 -32.33 -8.67
CA LYS A 424 -30.45 -33.19 -9.70
C LYS A 424 -30.15 -34.68 -9.48
N ILE A 425 -29.00 -35.02 -8.92
CA ILE A 425 -28.57 -36.42 -8.72
C ILE A 425 -28.84 -36.94 -7.31
N THR A 426 -29.18 -36.05 -6.37
CA THR A 426 -29.62 -36.40 -5.01
C THR A 426 -31.12 -36.18 -4.75
N PRO A 427 -32.05 -36.31 -5.73
CA PRO A 427 -33.45 -36.04 -5.48
C PRO A 427 -33.97 -37.04 -4.44
N ASP A 428 -34.72 -36.52 -3.48
CA ASP A 428 -35.35 -37.27 -2.40
C ASP A 428 -34.36 -38.04 -1.48
N LYS A 429 -33.06 -37.73 -1.52
CA LYS A 429 -32.07 -38.30 -0.61
C LYS A 429 -32.02 -37.49 0.68
N THR A 430 -32.48 -38.11 1.77
CA THR A 430 -32.58 -37.46 3.09
C THR A 430 -31.33 -37.62 3.94
N THR A 431 -30.51 -38.66 3.70
CA THR A 431 -29.28 -38.91 4.45
C THR A 431 -28.04 -38.51 3.65
N ASP A 432 -27.00 -38.04 4.33
CA ASP A 432 -25.71 -37.73 3.70
C ASP A 432 -25.07 -38.97 3.07
N TYR A 433 -25.30 -40.16 3.65
CA TYR A 433 -24.88 -41.43 3.07
C TYR A 433 -25.52 -41.68 1.69
N ASP A 434 -26.84 -41.52 1.58
CA ASP A 434 -27.54 -41.75 0.31
C ASP A 434 -27.17 -40.72 -0.76
N LYS A 435 -26.99 -39.46 -0.35
CA LYS A 435 -26.48 -38.40 -1.23
C LYS A 435 -25.09 -38.74 -1.75
N ALA A 436 -24.17 -39.09 -0.85
CA ALA A 436 -22.80 -39.46 -1.21
C ALA A 436 -22.75 -40.68 -2.13
N LYS A 437 -23.61 -41.68 -1.89
CA LYS A 437 -23.74 -42.86 -2.76
C LYS A 437 -24.21 -42.50 -4.16
N ALA A 438 -25.21 -41.62 -4.26
CA ALA A 438 -25.72 -41.16 -5.55
C ALA A 438 -24.67 -40.35 -6.33
N ILE A 439 -23.92 -39.49 -5.64
CA ILE A 439 -22.81 -38.73 -6.23
C ILE A 439 -21.70 -39.67 -6.73
N TYR A 440 -21.27 -40.63 -5.89
CA TYR A 440 -20.30 -41.65 -6.29
C TYR A 440 -20.76 -42.40 -7.54
N GLN A 441 -22.01 -42.87 -7.54
CA GLN A 441 -22.61 -43.59 -8.67
C GLN A 441 -22.58 -42.75 -9.93
N TYR A 442 -23.01 -41.50 -9.85
CA TYR A 442 -23.00 -40.58 -10.98
C TYR A 442 -21.59 -40.42 -11.56
N VAL A 443 -20.60 -40.10 -10.73
CA VAL A 443 -19.23 -39.87 -11.21
C VAL A 443 -18.65 -41.16 -11.83
N ALA A 444 -18.76 -42.29 -11.14
CA ALA A 444 -18.23 -43.58 -11.62
C ALA A 444 -18.90 -44.05 -12.94
N GLN A 445 -20.20 -43.77 -13.12
CA GLN A 445 -20.93 -44.20 -14.31
C GLN A 445 -20.79 -43.24 -15.50
N ASN A 446 -20.48 -41.96 -15.27
CA ASN A 446 -20.44 -40.95 -16.34
C ASN A 446 -19.01 -40.63 -16.78
N MET A 447 -18.03 -40.61 -15.88
CA MET A 447 -16.64 -40.31 -16.22
C MET A 447 -15.91 -41.48 -16.91
N LYS A 448 -15.02 -41.20 -17.85
CA LYS A 448 -14.11 -42.18 -18.48
C LYS A 448 -12.65 -41.89 -18.14
N TYR A 449 -11.84 -42.92 -17.89
CA TYR A 449 -10.41 -42.72 -17.64
C TYR A 449 -9.68 -42.30 -18.92
N ASP A 450 -8.98 -41.17 -18.89
CA ASP A 450 -8.27 -40.59 -20.03
C ASP A 450 -6.80 -41.04 -20.06
N MET A 451 -6.56 -42.13 -20.78
CA MET A 451 -5.23 -42.68 -20.99
C MET A 451 -4.33 -41.79 -21.84
N LYS A 452 -4.89 -40.92 -22.69
CA LYS A 452 -4.09 -39.99 -23.51
C LYS A 452 -3.56 -38.88 -22.62
N LYS A 453 -4.42 -38.30 -21.77
CA LYS A 453 -4.01 -37.28 -20.79
C LYS A 453 -2.89 -37.79 -19.89
N LEU A 454 -3.05 -39.02 -19.35
CA LEU A 454 -2.03 -39.65 -18.52
C LEU A 454 -0.71 -39.87 -19.28
N ARG A 455 -0.75 -40.47 -20.49
CA ARG A 455 0.46 -40.82 -21.24
C ARG A 455 1.21 -39.62 -21.80
N HIS A 456 0.49 -38.58 -22.21
CA HIS A 456 1.09 -37.39 -22.82
C HIS A 456 1.33 -36.27 -21.81
N ASN A 457 1.04 -36.50 -20.52
CA ASN A 457 1.22 -35.53 -19.45
C ASN A 457 0.53 -34.18 -19.74
N THR A 458 -0.65 -34.20 -20.36
CA THR A 458 -1.36 -32.97 -20.77
C THR A 458 -2.21 -32.41 -19.62
N PHE A 459 -1.55 -32.12 -18.50
CA PHE A 459 -2.16 -31.52 -17.32
C PHE A 459 -2.13 -30.00 -17.43
N ALA A 460 -3.22 -29.35 -17.01
CA ALA A 460 -3.33 -27.90 -17.02
C ALA A 460 -3.58 -27.37 -15.62
N TRP A 461 -3.14 -26.15 -15.35
CA TRP A 461 -3.28 -25.54 -14.02
C TRP A 461 -4.74 -25.35 -13.61
N ASP A 462 -5.63 -25.17 -14.59
CA ASP A 462 -7.06 -24.95 -14.48
C ASP A 462 -7.88 -26.24 -14.70
N ASP A 463 -7.26 -27.42 -14.63
CA ASP A 463 -7.99 -28.69 -14.49
C ASP A 463 -8.81 -28.67 -13.19
N GLY A 464 -10.06 -29.15 -13.26
CA GLY A 464 -11.03 -29.01 -12.19
C GLY A 464 -12.39 -29.62 -12.52
N ALA A 465 -13.27 -29.65 -11.51
CA ALA A 465 -14.59 -30.27 -11.56
C ALA A 465 -15.44 -29.84 -12.78
N LEU A 466 -15.39 -28.55 -13.15
CA LEU A 466 -16.15 -28.04 -14.29
C LEU A 466 -15.67 -28.62 -15.63
N LYS A 467 -14.34 -28.72 -15.83
CA LYS A 467 -13.77 -29.36 -17.02
C LYS A 467 -14.02 -30.86 -17.01
N SER A 468 -13.91 -31.51 -15.86
CA SER A 468 -14.25 -32.93 -15.69
C SER A 468 -15.70 -33.19 -16.07
N LEU A 469 -16.62 -32.33 -15.62
CA LEU A 469 -18.05 -32.43 -15.91
C LEU A 469 -18.34 -32.26 -17.41
N GLU A 470 -17.71 -31.28 -18.06
CA GLU A 470 -17.88 -31.03 -19.49
C GLU A 470 -17.32 -32.16 -20.36
N ARG A 471 -16.08 -32.59 -20.08
CA ARG A 471 -15.39 -33.63 -20.87
C ARG A 471 -15.95 -35.02 -20.60
N GLN A 472 -16.50 -35.25 -19.41
CA GLN A 472 -16.85 -36.57 -18.89
C GLN A 472 -15.68 -37.57 -18.98
N SER A 473 -14.45 -37.07 -18.92
CA SER A 473 -13.23 -37.86 -18.96
C SER A 473 -12.08 -37.15 -18.24
N GLY A 474 -11.14 -37.93 -17.72
CA GLY A 474 -9.96 -37.44 -17.03
C GLY A 474 -9.20 -38.55 -16.32
N VAL A 475 -8.24 -38.20 -15.48
CA VAL A 475 -7.51 -39.16 -14.63
C VAL A 475 -8.05 -39.12 -13.20
N CYS A 476 -7.47 -39.89 -12.27
CA CYS A 476 -7.94 -40.00 -10.88
C CYS A 476 -8.21 -38.63 -10.22
N GLN A 477 -7.33 -37.64 -10.43
CA GLN A 477 -7.51 -36.26 -9.97
C GLN A 477 -8.83 -35.63 -10.45
N ASP A 478 -9.18 -35.78 -11.74
CA ASP A 478 -10.36 -35.19 -12.35
C ASP A 478 -11.67 -35.78 -11.79
N PHE A 479 -11.65 -37.08 -11.46
CA PHE A 479 -12.77 -37.78 -10.80
C PHE A 479 -12.96 -37.26 -9.36
N VAL A 480 -11.86 -37.14 -8.61
CA VAL A 480 -11.88 -36.64 -7.23
C VAL A 480 -12.38 -35.20 -7.20
N PHE A 481 -11.90 -34.33 -8.09
CA PHE A 481 -12.36 -32.95 -8.18
C PHE A 481 -13.88 -32.85 -8.39
N LEU A 482 -14.43 -33.59 -9.35
CA LEU A 482 -15.86 -33.55 -9.63
C LEU A 482 -16.68 -34.08 -8.45
N ALA A 483 -16.29 -35.22 -7.88
CA ALA A 483 -17.02 -35.83 -6.78
C ALA A 483 -16.99 -34.97 -5.51
N ILE A 484 -15.83 -34.40 -5.13
CA ILE A 484 -15.75 -33.51 -3.97
C ILE A 484 -16.56 -32.25 -4.19
N ALA A 485 -16.51 -31.65 -5.40
CA ALA A 485 -17.28 -30.45 -5.69
C ALA A 485 -18.79 -30.69 -5.50
N LEU A 486 -19.30 -31.84 -5.96
CA LEU A 486 -20.68 -32.26 -5.78
C LEU A 486 -21.02 -32.55 -4.30
N LEU A 487 -20.15 -33.26 -3.57
CA LEU A 487 -20.35 -33.54 -2.14
C LEU A 487 -20.44 -32.25 -1.33
N ARG A 488 -19.49 -31.33 -1.51
CA ARG A 488 -19.45 -30.04 -0.82
C ARG A 488 -20.64 -29.16 -1.20
N ALA A 489 -21.08 -29.18 -2.46
CA ALA A 489 -22.27 -28.45 -2.90
C ALA A 489 -23.56 -28.93 -2.20
N GLU A 490 -23.61 -30.20 -1.80
CA GLU A 490 -24.70 -30.79 -1.02
C GLU A 490 -24.50 -30.65 0.51
N GLY A 491 -23.48 -29.89 0.94
CA GLY A 491 -23.18 -29.63 2.36
C GLY A 491 -22.41 -30.75 3.06
N ILE A 492 -21.87 -31.72 2.32
CA ILE A 492 -21.14 -32.85 2.88
C ILE A 492 -19.64 -32.54 2.89
N PRO A 493 -18.97 -32.47 4.06
CA PRO A 493 -17.54 -32.21 4.10
C PRO A 493 -16.79 -33.34 3.40
N ALA A 494 -15.93 -33.00 2.44
CA ALA A 494 -15.20 -33.98 1.64
C ALA A 494 -13.79 -33.49 1.34
N ARG A 495 -12.83 -34.42 1.26
CA ARG A 495 -11.40 -34.10 1.11
C ARG A 495 -10.69 -34.98 0.10
N PHE A 496 -9.70 -34.36 -0.55
CA PHE A 496 -8.84 -34.99 -1.54
C PHE A 496 -7.77 -35.79 -0.80
N VAL A 497 -7.74 -37.10 -1.02
CA VAL A 497 -6.71 -37.98 -0.48
C VAL A 497 -5.68 -38.28 -1.55
N GLU A 498 -4.43 -37.94 -1.29
CA GLU A 498 -3.29 -38.32 -2.10
C GLU A 498 -2.68 -39.62 -1.59
N GLY A 499 -2.31 -40.51 -2.50
CA GLY A 499 -1.68 -41.76 -2.14
C GLY A 499 -1.20 -42.57 -3.34
N GLU A 500 -1.15 -43.87 -3.13
CA GLU A 500 -0.79 -44.86 -4.14
C GLU A 500 -1.88 -45.92 -4.20
N ALA A 501 -2.21 -46.38 -5.41
CA ALA A 501 -3.05 -47.54 -5.62
C ALA A 501 -2.46 -48.46 -6.69
N GLY A 502 -2.33 -49.75 -6.39
CA GLY A 502 -1.69 -50.70 -7.32
C GLY A 502 -0.27 -50.31 -7.71
N ASN A 503 0.51 -49.73 -6.77
CA ASN A 503 1.86 -49.20 -6.96
C ASN A 503 1.98 -48.03 -7.96
N GLN A 504 0.90 -47.26 -8.15
CA GLN A 504 0.91 -46.04 -8.96
C GLN A 504 0.34 -44.86 -8.15
N GLN A 505 0.78 -43.64 -8.46
CA GLN A 505 0.21 -42.44 -7.86
C GLN A 505 -1.30 -42.38 -8.12
N HIS A 506 -2.07 -42.20 -7.05
CA HIS A 506 -3.52 -42.24 -7.12
C HIS A 506 -4.15 -41.23 -6.17
N ALA A 507 -5.40 -40.88 -6.47
CA ALA A 507 -6.20 -40.00 -5.66
C ALA A 507 -7.61 -40.56 -5.48
N TRP A 508 -8.16 -40.40 -4.28
CA TRP A 508 -9.54 -40.77 -3.96
C TRP A 508 -10.14 -39.78 -2.94
N ILE A 509 -11.35 -40.08 -2.47
CA ILE A 509 -12.14 -39.16 -1.65
C ILE A 509 -12.39 -39.75 -0.27
N GLU A 510 -12.34 -38.90 0.76
CA GLU A 510 -12.95 -39.17 2.05
C GLU A 510 -14.06 -38.14 2.30
N ALA A 511 -15.26 -38.58 2.66
CA ALA A 511 -16.42 -37.75 2.99
C ALA A 511 -16.81 -37.92 4.47
N ARG A 512 -17.15 -36.85 5.16
CA ARG A 512 -17.57 -36.86 6.57
C ARG A 512 -19.06 -37.16 6.64
N ILE A 513 -19.41 -38.38 7.04
CA ILE A 513 -20.78 -38.89 7.09
C ILE A 513 -20.94 -39.62 8.41
N ASP A 514 -22.04 -39.38 9.14
CA ASP A 514 -22.35 -40.01 10.43
C ASP A 514 -21.17 -39.99 11.42
N ASN A 515 -20.51 -38.83 11.57
CA ASN A 515 -19.33 -38.64 12.42
C ASN A 515 -18.11 -39.54 12.13
N ARG A 516 -18.03 -40.14 10.94
CA ARG A 516 -16.85 -40.87 10.45
C ARG A 516 -16.40 -40.37 9.08
N TRP A 517 -15.17 -40.69 8.71
CA TRP A 517 -14.68 -40.49 7.35
C TRP A 517 -15.00 -41.74 6.52
N LEU A 518 -15.95 -41.62 5.61
CA LEU A 518 -16.31 -42.63 4.62
C LEU A 518 -15.38 -42.50 3.42
N THR A 519 -14.77 -43.60 2.99
CA THR A 519 -13.85 -43.64 1.85
C THR A 519 -14.61 -43.99 0.58
N MET A 520 -14.32 -43.31 -0.54
CA MET A 520 -14.82 -43.71 -1.85
C MET A 520 -13.80 -43.44 -2.96
N ASP A 521 -13.73 -44.36 -3.93
CA ASP A 521 -12.89 -44.23 -5.13
C ASP A 521 -13.72 -44.41 -6.40
N PRO A 522 -14.27 -43.31 -6.97
CA PRO A 522 -15.04 -43.37 -8.21
C PRO A 522 -14.18 -43.68 -9.43
N THR A 523 -12.84 -43.58 -9.34
CA THR A 523 -11.94 -43.93 -10.44
C THR A 523 -11.92 -45.43 -10.63
N TRP A 524 -11.57 -46.20 -9.58
CA TRP A 524 -11.61 -47.67 -9.62
C TRP A 524 -13.05 -48.21 -9.66
N GLY A 525 -14.00 -47.44 -9.15
CA GLY A 525 -15.43 -47.69 -9.29
C GLY A 525 -15.98 -47.55 -10.71
N SER A 526 -15.27 -46.90 -11.63
CA SER A 526 -15.76 -46.62 -12.99
C SER A 526 -15.43 -47.72 -14.01
N GLY A 527 -14.42 -48.54 -13.73
CA GLY A 527 -13.92 -49.53 -14.68
C GLY A 527 -12.50 -49.97 -14.39
N TYR A 528 -11.83 -50.49 -15.42
CA TYR A 528 -10.44 -50.93 -15.34
C TYR A 528 -9.70 -50.67 -16.65
N ILE A 529 -8.38 -50.66 -16.59
CA ILE A 529 -7.50 -50.51 -17.75
C ILE A 529 -7.02 -51.90 -18.17
N THR A 530 -7.17 -52.25 -19.45
CA THR A 530 -6.66 -53.52 -20.00
C THR A 530 -5.14 -53.50 -20.11
N HIS A 531 -4.53 -54.66 -20.33
CA HIS A 531 -3.08 -54.75 -20.56
C HIS A 531 -2.60 -53.91 -21.76
N HIS A 532 -3.47 -53.68 -22.76
CA HIS A 532 -3.18 -52.81 -23.91
C HIS A 532 -3.35 -51.31 -23.61
N GLY A 533 -3.74 -50.97 -22.38
CA GLY A 533 -3.97 -49.59 -21.93
C GLY A 533 -5.27 -48.98 -22.45
N THR A 534 -6.27 -49.82 -22.73
CA THR A 534 -7.62 -49.36 -23.08
C THR A 534 -8.49 -49.33 -21.83
N PHE A 535 -9.17 -48.22 -21.57
CA PHE A 535 -10.14 -48.15 -20.48
C PHE A 535 -11.43 -48.88 -20.85
N VAL A 536 -11.89 -49.79 -19.98
CA VAL A 536 -13.16 -50.50 -20.10
C VAL A 536 -14.05 -50.08 -18.94
N ARG A 537 -15.20 -49.47 -19.28
CA ARG A 537 -16.19 -49.04 -18.28
C ARG A 537 -16.83 -50.27 -17.64
N ARG A 538 -16.82 -50.31 -16.30
CA ARG A 538 -17.52 -51.30 -15.49
C ARG A 538 -17.76 -50.70 -14.12
N TYR A 539 -18.99 -50.27 -13.87
CA TYR A 539 -19.38 -49.75 -12.56
C TYR A 539 -19.19 -50.83 -11.48
N ASP A 540 -18.54 -50.47 -10.38
CA ASP A 540 -18.31 -51.35 -9.24
C ASP A 540 -18.63 -50.61 -7.93
N ALA A 541 -19.68 -51.06 -7.23
CA ALA A 541 -20.10 -50.43 -5.99
C ALA A 541 -19.16 -50.71 -4.82
N LYS A 542 -18.24 -51.69 -4.93
CA LYS A 542 -17.37 -52.07 -3.81
C LYS A 542 -16.36 -50.98 -3.43
N TYR A 543 -16.11 -50.01 -4.30
CA TYR A 543 -15.24 -48.86 -4.01
C TYR A 543 -16.01 -47.67 -3.40
N PHE A 544 -17.29 -47.83 -3.08
CA PHE A 544 -18.04 -46.92 -2.21
C PHE A 544 -18.12 -47.51 -0.80
N ASP A 545 -17.46 -46.86 0.16
CA ASP A 545 -17.35 -47.32 1.55
C ASP A 545 -16.79 -48.74 1.73
N PRO A 546 -15.65 -49.09 1.08
CA PRO A 546 -15.04 -50.41 1.23
C PRO A 546 -14.58 -50.66 2.68
N PRO A 547 -14.60 -51.91 3.16
CA PRO A 547 -13.96 -52.27 4.42
C PRO A 547 -12.49 -51.83 4.44
N ALA A 548 -12.08 -51.11 5.48
CA ALA A 548 -10.73 -50.51 5.55
C ALA A 548 -9.60 -51.56 5.41
N THR A 549 -9.81 -52.78 5.90
CA THR A 549 -8.85 -53.90 5.78
C THR A 549 -8.66 -54.34 4.33
N GLN A 550 -9.72 -54.30 3.50
CA GLN A 550 -9.65 -54.65 2.08
C GLN A 550 -9.09 -53.48 1.27
N PHE A 551 -9.51 -52.24 1.55
CA PHE A 551 -9.04 -51.08 0.81
C PHE A 551 -7.52 -50.89 0.95
N LYS A 552 -6.98 -51.10 2.17
CA LYS A 552 -5.53 -51.02 2.46
C LYS A 552 -4.67 -52.05 1.73
N GLN A 553 -5.24 -53.13 1.20
CA GLN A 553 -4.49 -54.10 0.41
C GLN A 553 -4.06 -53.53 -0.95
N THR A 554 -4.80 -52.53 -1.45
CA THR A 554 -4.56 -51.94 -2.78
C THR A 554 -4.23 -50.45 -2.70
N HIS A 555 -4.68 -49.75 -1.65
CA HIS A 555 -4.54 -48.30 -1.49
C HIS A 555 -3.71 -47.93 -0.27
N LYS A 556 -2.72 -47.05 -0.46
CA LYS A 556 -1.85 -46.52 0.60
C LYS A 556 -1.93 -45.00 0.61
N ARG A 557 -2.33 -44.43 1.75
CA ARG A 557 -2.49 -42.98 1.94
C ARG A 557 -1.14 -42.30 2.19
N ASN A 558 -0.89 -41.19 1.50
CA ASN A 558 0.27 -40.32 1.67
C ASN A 558 -0.08 -38.98 2.32
N GLY A 559 -1.21 -38.36 1.96
CA GLY A 559 -1.53 -36.99 2.40
C GLY A 559 -2.95 -36.52 2.10
N LEU A 560 -3.18 -35.23 2.37
CA LEU A 560 -4.40 -34.50 2.00
C LEU A 560 -4.02 -33.24 1.22
N MET A 561 -4.81 -32.89 0.20
CA MET A 561 -4.62 -31.69 -0.62
C MET A 561 -5.78 -30.70 -0.39
N TYR A 562 -5.47 -29.40 -0.32
CA TYR A 562 -6.44 -28.30 -0.12
C TYR A 562 -6.23 -27.11 -1.04
#